data_AF-A0A6N7IFR7-F1
#
_entry.id   AF-A0A6N7IFR7-F1
#
_cell.length_a   1.000
_cell.length_b   1.000
_cell.length_c   1.000
_cell.angle_alpha   90.00
_cell.angle_beta   90.00
_cell.angle_gamma   90.00
#
_symmetry.space_group_name_H-M   'P 1'
#
loop_
_entity.id
_entity.type
_entity.pdbx_description
1 polymer ?
#
loop_
_entity_poly.entity_id
_entity_poly.type
_entity_poly.pdbx_seq_one_letter_code
_entity_poly.pdbx_strand_id
1 'polypeptide(L)'
;MTSARDYRTGSADTRVRGRGAIAAGRQPGNVSEVFLRLQSKAGNASVTRLAGRLGGVVQRIRLDLPAGGSVGDPPATNHREGVMLTLDRLHEFWAIENANYDAVYPGVAALPPGGTVTDPTRLRTLQAALRRLEEPTLAAPVAAAQFGLNISGNVGRGQPNDPADIAALQDLLHVHWHLTNDAYNREHGAATSGGPLNETTLRETFAGITKLKRAAVAGTGKAGWTPLIRSDEAGPMGPGGQDRLADRTFSFGDFLIFVPTGATASLTNKVHVFFSAGGVIGADSHVEHHGLRGAADAHDWILFGVQGFPGMAFTISEDQVRQGLASVGRPAQIASVRMSAHSRGNGSMAATLRGRLFSPGLIDHVTVLDGSDFARSLTEGFRRSGVPPSKITADFVTTGPFPLRGVRSQGIDAAGIRALGYARLINDAVATGRVGTLPPAIASKVAALPLPPRGSFAASSPAPAGKINLNEFLRDPAHRAALRDLRGGERGVANVGQLASLMDSSPYAFVEWHNLLNINDESLPRSQWRSVSAGIYSHHLFVAEVGDDLFR
;
A
#
# COMPACT_ATOMS: atom_id res chain seq x y z
N MET A 1 27.30 -61.85 93.12
CA MET A 1 27.27 -60.38 93.26
C MET A 1 26.43 -59.83 92.11
N THR A 2 25.26 -59.23 92.43
CA THR A 2 24.51 -58.12 91.76
C THR A 2 24.31 -58.11 90.23
N SER A 3 23.23 -57.63 89.61
CA SER A 3 21.89 -57.12 89.97
C SER A 3 21.18 -56.61 88.68
N ALA A 4 19.86 -56.81 88.57
CA ALA A 4 18.73 -55.99 88.01
C ALA A 4 18.80 -55.34 86.58
N ARG A 5 17.85 -55.56 85.63
CA ARG A 5 16.40 -55.12 85.45
C ARG A 5 16.25 -53.67 84.90
N ASP A 6 15.23 -53.21 84.15
CA ASP A 6 13.95 -53.75 83.61
C ASP A 6 13.34 -52.81 82.51
N TYR A 7 12.31 -53.35 81.85
CA TYR A 7 11.20 -52.94 80.94
C TYR A 7 10.66 -51.49 80.64
N ARG A 8 10.25 -51.33 79.34
CA ARG A 8 9.05 -50.71 78.65
C ARG A 8 8.63 -49.21 78.67
N THR A 9 7.99 -48.84 77.52
CA THR A 9 7.18 -47.64 77.08
C THR A 9 8.00 -46.61 76.25
N GLY A 10 7.54 -45.87 75.22
CA GLY A 10 6.29 -45.59 74.51
C GLY A 10 6.49 -44.42 73.49
N SER A 11 5.52 -44.25 72.57
CA SER A 11 5.31 -43.32 71.43
C SER A 11 5.80 -41.84 71.40
N ALA A 12 5.98 -41.35 70.15
CA ALA A 12 5.67 -40.03 69.54
C ALA A 12 6.71 -38.87 69.44
N ASP A 13 6.94 -38.53 68.15
CA ASP A 13 6.92 -37.20 67.50
C ASP A 13 8.20 -36.37 67.23
N THR A 14 8.16 -35.78 66.03
CA THR A 14 8.82 -34.58 65.50
C THR A 14 10.32 -34.57 65.11
N ARG A 15 10.47 -34.46 63.78
CA ARG A 15 11.22 -33.44 63.02
C ARG A 15 12.76 -33.45 63.00
N VAL A 16 13.22 -33.31 61.74
CA VAL A 16 14.31 -32.44 61.24
C VAL A 16 15.67 -33.10 60.92
N ARG A 17 15.93 -33.07 59.60
CA ARG A 17 17.20 -32.85 58.86
C ARG A 17 18.23 -33.98 58.82
N GLY A 18 18.36 -34.55 57.62
CA GLY A 18 19.57 -35.19 57.10
C GLY A 18 19.52 -35.23 55.57
N ARG A 19 20.61 -34.81 54.93
CA ARG A 19 20.78 -34.41 53.53
C ARG A 19 20.87 -35.59 52.55
N GLY A 20 20.49 -35.33 51.29
CA GLY A 20 20.92 -36.10 50.12
C GLY A 20 20.91 -35.20 48.88
N ALA A 21 22.07 -35.02 48.27
CA ALA A 21 22.40 -34.00 47.27
C ALA A 21 21.64 -34.14 45.94
N ILE A 22 21.33 -33.00 45.30
CA ILE A 22 21.07 -32.93 43.86
C ILE A 22 22.10 -31.98 43.26
N ALA A 23 22.81 -32.51 42.26
CA ALA A 23 23.94 -31.91 41.59
C ALA A 23 23.65 -30.55 40.98
N ALA A 24 24.61 -29.64 41.16
CA ALA A 24 24.79 -28.44 40.36
C ALA A 24 25.09 -28.85 38.91
N GLY A 25 24.28 -28.36 37.95
CA GLY A 25 24.54 -28.61 36.54
C GLY A 25 23.30 -28.69 35.64
N ARG A 26 22.35 -27.75 35.76
CA ARG A 26 21.40 -27.44 34.69
C ARG A 26 20.93 -26.01 34.85
N GLN A 27 21.19 -25.18 33.84
CA GLN A 27 20.59 -23.85 33.68
C GLN A 27 19.09 -23.92 33.96
N PRO A 28 18.49 -22.93 34.67
CA PRO A 28 17.05 -22.90 34.85
C PRO A 28 16.42 -22.81 33.45
N GLY A 29 15.76 -23.89 33.03
CA GLY A 29 15.01 -23.90 31.78
C GLY A 29 14.04 -22.72 31.77
N ASN A 30 13.94 -22.04 30.63
CA ASN A 30 13.08 -20.89 30.43
C ASN A 30 11.71 -21.18 31.06
N VAL A 31 11.29 -20.34 32.00
CA VAL A 31 10.02 -20.48 32.73
C VAL A 31 8.85 -20.69 31.76
N SER A 32 8.92 -20.10 30.56
CA SER A 32 7.99 -20.29 29.45
C SER A 32 7.90 -21.74 28.96
N GLU A 33 9.02 -22.48 28.90
CA GLU A 33 9.06 -23.88 28.45
C GLU A 33 8.44 -24.82 29.50
N VAL A 34 8.64 -24.51 30.79
CA VAL A 34 8.00 -25.21 31.91
C VAL A 34 6.48 -25.00 31.85
N PHE A 35 6.01 -23.78 31.61
CA PHE A 35 4.60 -23.48 31.46
C PHE A 35 3.98 -24.16 30.22
N LEU A 36 4.66 -24.14 29.07
CA LEU A 36 4.18 -24.80 27.86
C LEU A 36 4.09 -26.33 28.02
N ARG A 37 5.06 -26.96 28.68
CA ARG A 37 5.00 -28.41 29.02
C ARG A 37 3.91 -28.73 30.03
N LEU A 38 3.67 -27.85 31.00
CA LEU A 38 2.59 -28.01 31.98
C LEU A 38 1.22 -27.87 31.29
N GLN A 39 1.10 -26.94 30.34
CA GLN A 39 -0.10 -26.72 29.55
C GLN A 39 -0.44 -27.91 28.67
N SER A 40 0.55 -28.47 27.98
CA SER A 40 0.36 -29.62 27.08
C SER A 40 0.03 -30.91 27.81
N LYS A 41 0.47 -31.08 29.07
CA LYS A 41 0.23 -32.30 29.86
C LYS A 41 -0.96 -32.22 30.83
N ALA A 42 -1.22 -31.06 31.42
CA ALA A 42 -2.17 -30.91 32.53
C ALA A 42 -3.30 -29.93 32.24
N GLY A 43 -3.36 -29.36 31.03
CA GLY A 43 -4.42 -28.47 30.58
C GLY A 43 -4.35 -27.05 31.17
N ASN A 44 -5.12 -26.14 30.56
CA ASN A 44 -5.09 -24.69 30.87
C ASN A 44 -5.41 -24.38 32.35
N ALA A 45 -6.29 -25.14 32.99
CA ALA A 45 -6.68 -24.94 34.39
C ALA A 45 -5.53 -25.15 35.40
N SER A 46 -4.53 -25.95 35.03
CA SER A 46 -3.34 -26.20 35.85
C SER A 46 -2.30 -25.08 35.70
N VAL A 47 -2.19 -24.50 34.50
CA VAL A 47 -1.37 -23.32 34.21
C VAL A 47 -1.90 -22.08 34.91
N THR A 48 -3.22 -21.83 34.86
CA THR A 48 -3.85 -20.68 35.51
C THR A 48 -3.67 -20.71 37.04
N ARG A 49 -3.72 -21.89 37.66
CA ARG A 49 -3.47 -22.05 39.10
C ARG A 49 -2.00 -21.82 39.49
N LEU A 50 -1.05 -22.22 38.65
CA LEU A 50 0.38 -22.00 38.90
C LEU A 50 0.78 -20.54 38.62
N ALA A 51 0.28 -19.95 37.53
CA ALA A 51 0.41 -18.55 37.18
C ALA A 51 -0.16 -17.62 38.27
N GLY A 52 -1.35 -17.94 38.80
CA GLY A 52 -1.97 -17.21 39.91
C GLY A 52 -1.20 -17.29 41.24
N ARG A 53 -0.38 -18.34 41.45
CA ARG A 53 0.50 -18.47 42.62
C ARG A 53 1.87 -17.79 42.44
N LEU A 54 2.31 -17.58 41.21
CA LEU A 54 3.60 -16.97 40.87
C LEU A 54 3.49 -15.52 40.37
N GLY A 55 2.28 -14.94 40.35
CA GLY A 55 2.04 -13.55 39.93
C GLY A 55 2.27 -13.27 38.44
N GLY A 56 2.49 -14.30 37.60
CA GLY A 56 2.80 -14.13 36.18
C GLY A 56 1.60 -14.44 35.29
N VAL A 57 1.03 -13.43 34.64
CA VAL A 57 0.05 -13.62 33.55
C VAL A 57 0.82 -14.07 32.31
N VAL A 58 0.49 -15.24 31.74
CA VAL A 58 0.99 -15.63 30.42
C VAL A 58 0.25 -14.79 29.38
N GLN A 59 0.86 -13.67 28.97
CA GLN A 59 0.34 -12.84 27.90
C GLN A 59 0.55 -13.57 26.57
N ARG A 60 -0.54 -14.05 25.96
CA ARG A 60 -0.49 -14.66 24.62
C ARG A 60 -0.40 -13.55 23.58
N ILE A 61 0.52 -13.69 22.64
CA ILE A 61 0.75 -12.73 21.57
C ILE A 61 0.05 -13.24 20.33
N ARG A 62 -1.02 -12.57 19.96
CA ARG A 62 -1.85 -12.91 18.82
C ARG A 62 -2.20 -11.64 18.05
N LEU A 63 -2.21 -11.73 16.74
CA LEU A 63 -2.68 -10.70 15.82
C LEU A 63 -3.87 -11.27 15.04
N ASP A 64 -5.02 -10.61 15.12
CA ASP A 64 -6.22 -10.98 14.38
C ASP A 64 -6.23 -10.27 13.02
N LEU A 65 -6.60 -11.00 11.96
CA LEU A 65 -6.59 -10.48 10.59
C LEU A 65 -8.02 -10.20 10.10
N PRO A 66 -8.25 -9.14 9.29
CA PRO A 66 -9.58 -8.77 8.80
C PRO A 66 -10.27 -9.86 7.96
N ALA A 67 -9.50 -10.60 7.16
CA ALA A 67 -9.99 -11.68 6.31
C ALA A 67 -10.36 -12.97 7.08
N GLY A 68 -10.28 -12.95 8.42
CA GLY A 68 -10.43 -14.11 9.28
C GLY A 68 -9.10 -14.81 9.57
N GLY A 69 -9.05 -15.55 10.68
CA GLY A 69 -7.84 -16.19 11.16
C GLY A 69 -6.97 -15.28 12.04
N SER A 70 -5.83 -15.80 12.47
CA SER A 70 -4.91 -15.08 13.37
C SER A 70 -3.50 -15.64 13.33
N VAL A 71 -2.54 -14.78 13.67
CA VAL A 71 -1.10 -15.09 13.66
C VAL A 71 -0.51 -14.92 15.06
N GLY A 72 0.32 -15.88 15.49
CA GLY A 72 1.00 -15.86 16.80
C GLY A 72 0.71 -17.10 17.65
N ASP A 73 0.47 -16.89 18.94
CA ASP A 73 0.26 -17.94 19.93
C ASP A 73 -1.06 -18.70 19.74
N PRO A 74 -1.09 -20.03 19.91
CA PRO A 74 -2.32 -20.80 19.97
C PRO A 74 -3.36 -20.15 20.93
N PRO A 75 -4.62 -19.99 20.50
CA PRO A 75 -5.26 -20.68 19.39
C PRO A 75 -5.19 -19.94 18.03
N ALA A 76 -4.11 -19.18 17.76
CA ALA A 76 -3.90 -18.60 16.43
C ALA A 76 -3.89 -19.67 15.32
N THR A 77 -4.48 -19.34 14.18
CA THR A 77 -4.63 -20.29 13.05
C THR A 77 -3.34 -20.46 12.26
N ASN A 78 -2.50 -19.43 12.22
CA ASN A 78 -1.18 -19.43 11.57
C ASN A 78 -1.20 -19.98 10.12
N HIS A 79 -2.23 -19.65 9.35
CA HIS A 79 -2.27 -19.99 7.92
C HIS A 79 -1.15 -19.27 7.17
N ARG A 80 -0.59 -19.95 6.17
CA ARG A 80 0.53 -19.50 5.33
C ARG A 80 0.37 -18.06 4.89
N GLU A 81 -0.76 -17.72 4.28
CA GLU A 81 -1.01 -16.40 3.68
C GLU A 81 -1.03 -15.31 4.76
N GLY A 82 -1.70 -15.58 5.88
CA GLY A 82 -1.75 -14.66 7.02
C GLY A 82 -0.37 -14.47 7.66
N VAL A 83 0.42 -15.53 7.80
CA VAL A 83 1.78 -15.47 8.34
C VAL A 83 2.73 -14.73 7.39
N MET A 84 2.66 -14.98 6.08
CA MET A 84 3.48 -14.27 5.08
C MET A 84 3.19 -12.76 5.11
N LEU A 85 1.91 -12.38 5.01
CA LEU A 85 1.50 -10.98 5.09
C LEU A 85 1.95 -10.32 6.40
N THR A 86 1.82 -11.03 7.52
CA THR A 86 2.26 -10.52 8.83
C THR A 86 3.78 -10.37 8.89
N LEU A 87 4.56 -11.31 8.34
CA LEU A 87 6.02 -11.22 8.29
C LEU A 87 6.48 -10.02 7.44
N ASP A 88 5.86 -9.80 6.29
CA ASP A 88 6.17 -8.67 5.41
C ASP A 88 5.97 -7.33 6.11
N ARG A 89 4.83 -7.17 6.78
CA ARG A 89 4.53 -5.96 7.54
C ARG A 89 5.37 -5.82 8.79
N LEU A 90 5.65 -6.91 9.51
CA LEU A 90 6.60 -6.87 10.62
C LEU A 90 7.99 -6.42 10.15
N HIS A 91 8.39 -6.75 8.93
CA HIS A 91 9.66 -6.34 8.36
C HIS A 91 9.66 -4.85 8.01
N GLU A 92 8.59 -4.34 7.40
CA GLU A 92 8.39 -2.91 7.13
C GLU A 92 8.42 -2.06 8.40
N PHE A 93 7.85 -2.58 9.49
CA PHE A 93 7.84 -1.94 10.80
C PHE A 93 9.13 -2.13 11.62
N TRP A 94 10.14 -2.77 11.05
CA TRP A 94 11.41 -3.13 11.71
C TRP A 94 11.20 -3.92 13.02
N ALA A 95 10.10 -4.66 13.09
CA ALA A 95 9.75 -5.54 14.18
C ALA A 95 10.38 -6.94 14.03
N ILE A 96 10.80 -7.31 12.81
CA ILE A 96 11.65 -8.47 12.54
C ILE A 96 12.96 -8.03 11.86
N GLU A 97 14.07 -8.62 12.28
CA GLU A 97 15.38 -8.37 11.67
C GLU A 97 15.51 -9.07 10.32
N ASN A 98 16.25 -8.48 9.38
CA ASN A 98 16.45 -9.02 8.02
C ASN A 98 16.84 -10.51 8.05
N ALA A 99 17.85 -10.88 8.84
CA ALA A 99 18.32 -12.27 8.92
C ALA A 99 17.24 -13.25 9.42
N ASN A 100 16.37 -12.81 10.33
CA ASN A 100 15.28 -13.61 10.87
C ASN A 100 14.12 -13.72 9.87
N TYR A 101 13.81 -12.63 9.17
CA TYR A 101 12.83 -12.62 8.10
C TYR A 101 13.28 -13.52 6.94
N ASP A 102 14.51 -13.35 6.46
CA ASP A 102 15.11 -14.13 5.36
C ASP A 102 15.17 -15.64 5.67
N ALA A 103 15.37 -16.00 6.94
CA ALA A 103 15.38 -17.40 7.37
C ALA A 103 13.98 -18.02 7.45
N VAL A 104 12.96 -17.23 7.84
CA VAL A 104 11.61 -17.75 8.10
C VAL A 104 10.73 -17.72 6.85
N TYR A 105 10.76 -16.61 6.11
CA TYR A 105 9.84 -16.33 5.02
C TYR A 105 9.84 -17.41 3.92
N PRO A 106 10.99 -17.85 3.38
CA PRO A 106 11.00 -18.87 2.32
C PRO A 106 10.38 -20.20 2.78
N GLY A 107 10.58 -20.55 4.05
CA GLY A 107 10.03 -21.76 4.63
C GLY A 107 8.52 -21.72 4.86
N VAL A 108 7.95 -20.53 5.08
CA VAL A 108 6.49 -20.33 5.11
C VAL A 108 5.95 -20.32 3.67
N ALA A 109 6.61 -19.60 2.76
CA ALA A 109 6.21 -19.47 1.37
C ALA A 109 6.18 -20.82 0.62
N ALA A 110 7.04 -21.77 1.00
CA ALA A 110 7.08 -23.12 0.44
C ALA A 110 5.91 -24.04 0.88
N LEU A 111 5.10 -23.63 1.87
CA LEU A 111 3.92 -24.40 2.28
C LEU A 111 2.85 -24.38 1.17
N PRO A 112 1.98 -25.41 1.09
CA PRO A 112 0.83 -25.36 0.19
C PRO A 112 -0.13 -24.22 0.59
N PRO A 113 -0.91 -23.67 -0.35
CA PRO A 113 -1.94 -22.67 -0.06
C PRO A 113 -2.89 -23.12 1.06
N GLY A 114 -3.20 -22.22 1.99
CA GLY A 114 -4.02 -22.49 3.19
C GLY A 114 -3.34 -23.36 4.26
N GLY A 115 -2.14 -23.87 3.99
CA GLY A 115 -1.36 -24.67 4.94
C GLY A 115 -1.05 -23.91 6.23
N THR A 116 -0.98 -24.62 7.36
CA THR A 116 -0.67 -24.02 8.66
C THR A 116 0.83 -24.08 8.96
N VAL A 117 1.40 -22.95 9.40
CA VAL A 117 2.76 -22.89 9.92
C VAL A 117 2.81 -23.57 11.29
N THR A 118 3.41 -24.75 11.34
CA THR A 118 3.55 -25.55 12.57
C THR A 118 4.99 -25.65 13.06
N ASP A 119 5.97 -25.21 12.27
CA ASP A 119 7.38 -25.26 12.63
C ASP A 119 7.67 -24.43 13.90
N PRO A 120 8.14 -25.04 15.00
CA PRO A 120 8.32 -24.35 16.26
C PRO A 120 9.37 -23.24 16.21
N THR A 121 10.37 -23.35 15.34
CA THR A 121 11.42 -22.33 15.21
C THR A 121 10.87 -21.10 14.50
N ARG A 122 10.16 -21.28 13.38
CA ARG A 122 9.49 -20.19 12.66
C ARG A 122 8.46 -19.48 13.54
N LEU A 123 7.65 -20.25 14.28
CA LEU A 123 6.67 -19.68 15.19
C LEU A 123 7.32 -18.88 16.33
N ARG A 124 8.45 -19.33 16.89
CA ARG A 124 9.18 -18.56 17.91
C ARG A 124 9.73 -17.25 17.35
N THR A 125 10.29 -17.25 16.14
CA THR A 125 10.79 -16.04 15.50
C THR A 125 9.65 -15.05 15.22
N LEU A 126 8.53 -15.54 14.70
CA LEU A 126 7.32 -14.75 14.48
C LEU A 126 6.77 -14.15 15.79
N GLN A 127 6.69 -14.96 16.85
CA GLN A 127 6.27 -14.51 18.18
C GLN A 127 7.20 -13.42 18.73
N ALA A 128 8.51 -13.58 18.57
CA ALA A 128 9.48 -12.56 19.01
C ALA A 128 9.30 -11.25 18.23
N ALA A 129 9.04 -11.33 16.93
CA ALA A 129 8.78 -10.15 16.11
C ALA A 129 7.46 -9.46 16.50
N LEU A 130 6.39 -10.20 16.72
CA LEU A 130 5.13 -9.65 17.24
C LEU A 130 5.33 -9.03 18.63
N ARG A 131 6.20 -9.60 19.47
CA ARG A 131 6.55 -9.05 20.78
C ARG A 131 7.27 -7.70 20.65
N ARG A 132 8.18 -7.58 19.68
CA ARG A 132 8.86 -6.32 19.34
C ARG A 132 7.92 -5.29 18.72
N LEU A 133 6.90 -5.73 17.99
CA LEU A 133 5.84 -4.85 17.49
C LEU A 133 5.12 -4.12 18.63
N GLU A 134 4.96 -4.78 19.79
CA GLU A 134 4.32 -4.20 20.98
C GLU A 134 5.15 -3.13 21.70
N GLU A 135 6.43 -2.97 21.36
CA GLU A 135 7.23 -1.93 21.99
C GLU A 135 6.67 -0.54 21.64
N PRO A 136 6.43 0.36 22.59
CA PRO A 136 5.76 1.64 22.33
C PRO A 136 6.75 2.68 21.78
N THR A 137 7.41 2.32 20.68
CA THR A 137 8.35 3.14 19.93
C THR A 137 7.99 3.12 18.45
N LEU A 138 8.21 4.25 17.80
CA LEU A 138 8.06 4.42 16.35
C LEU A 138 9.33 5.07 15.81
N ALA A 139 9.99 4.37 14.88
CA ALA A 139 11.18 4.89 14.24
C ALA A 139 10.81 5.95 13.21
N ALA A 140 11.58 7.03 13.10
CA ALA A 140 11.29 8.11 12.15
C ALA A 140 11.14 7.63 10.68
N PRO A 141 12.01 6.73 10.17
CA PRO A 141 11.86 6.22 8.81
C PRO A 141 10.59 5.37 8.63
N VAL A 142 10.17 4.65 9.67
CA VAL A 142 8.91 3.87 9.64
C VAL A 142 7.71 4.81 9.67
N ALA A 143 7.74 5.88 10.47
CA ALA A 143 6.69 6.89 10.51
C ALA A 143 6.46 7.56 9.14
N ALA A 144 7.55 7.95 8.48
CA ALA A 144 7.49 8.57 7.16
C ALA A 144 7.00 7.57 6.09
N ALA A 145 7.56 6.36 6.07
CA ALA A 145 7.25 5.37 5.03
C ALA A 145 5.84 4.78 5.15
N GLN A 146 5.36 4.55 6.38
CA GLN A 146 4.09 3.84 6.61
C GLN A 146 2.90 4.79 6.84
N PHE A 147 3.17 6.01 7.30
CA PHE A 147 2.11 6.94 7.72
C PHE A 147 2.24 8.34 7.12
N GLY A 148 3.24 8.60 6.27
CA GLY A 148 3.52 9.94 5.75
C GLY A 148 3.88 10.96 6.84
N LEU A 149 4.21 10.48 8.05
CA LEU A 149 4.46 11.30 9.22
C LEU A 149 5.95 11.64 9.30
N ASN A 150 6.31 12.86 8.93
CA ASN A 150 7.69 13.36 8.98
C ASN A 150 8.03 13.84 10.40
N ILE A 151 8.72 12.99 11.16
CA ILE A 151 9.27 13.31 12.47
C ILE A 151 10.80 13.39 12.41
N SER A 152 11.38 14.29 13.21
CA SER A 152 12.82 14.56 13.23
C SER A 152 13.65 13.45 13.88
N GLY A 153 13.03 12.67 14.79
CA GLY A 153 13.67 11.55 15.47
C GLY A 153 12.68 10.46 15.85
N ASN A 154 13.19 9.39 16.46
CA ASN A 154 12.34 8.33 16.98
C ASN A 154 11.49 8.86 18.15
N VAL A 155 10.27 8.37 18.26
CA VAL A 155 9.32 8.73 19.32
C VAL A 155 8.89 7.50 20.09
N GLY A 156 8.58 7.67 21.38
CA GLY A 156 8.12 6.61 22.26
C GLY A 156 8.93 6.43 23.54
N ARG A 157 8.77 5.26 24.17
CA ARG A 157 9.45 4.92 25.43
C ARG A 157 10.98 5.01 25.28
N GLY A 158 11.61 5.73 26.20
CA GLY A 158 13.06 5.91 26.26
C GLY A 158 13.66 6.73 25.11
N GLN A 159 12.82 7.33 24.25
CA GLN A 159 13.27 8.21 23.17
C GLN A 159 13.32 9.68 23.63
N PRO A 160 14.00 10.57 22.87
CA PRO A 160 14.06 12.00 23.18
C PRO A 160 12.69 12.68 23.21
N ASN A 161 11.72 12.17 22.41
CA ASN A 161 10.35 12.68 22.32
C ASN A 161 10.30 14.20 22.08
N ASP A 162 10.81 14.63 20.92
CA ASP A 162 10.72 16.04 20.55
C ASP A 162 9.26 16.52 20.59
N PRO A 163 8.96 17.68 21.21
CA PRO A 163 7.60 18.19 21.33
C PRO A 163 6.81 18.28 20.03
N ALA A 164 7.46 18.69 18.93
CA ALA A 164 6.79 18.81 17.64
C ALA A 164 6.47 17.44 17.05
N ASP A 165 7.40 16.49 17.18
CA ASP A 165 7.22 15.12 16.70
C ASP A 165 6.10 14.39 17.47
N ILE A 166 6.02 14.60 18.79
CA ILE A 166 4.95 14.03 19.62
C ILE A 166 3.58 14.62 19.28
N ALA A 167 3.49 15.94 19.10
CA ALA A 167 2.23 16.59 18.73
C ALA A 167 1.72 16.05 17.37
N ALA A 168 2.59 16.01 16.35
CA ALA A 168 2.24 15.48 15.03
C ALA A 168 1.82 13.99 15.08
N LEU A 169 2.50 13.18 15.92
CA LEU A 169 2.09 11.80 16.15
C LEU A 169 0.73 11.71 16.86
N GLN A 170 0.47 12.56 17.85
CA GLN A 170 -0.80 12.57 18.58
C GLN A 170 -1.97 12.93 17.68
N ASP A 171 -1.78 13.85 16.73
CA ASP A 171 -2.77 14.18 15.69
C ASP A 171 -3.14 12.93 14.88
N LEU A 172 -2.12 12.19 14.42
CA LEU A 172 -2.32 10.92 13.71
C LEU A 172 -3.07 9.90 14.58
N LEU A 173 -2.59 9.67 15.82
CA LEU A 173 -3.21 8.72 16.74
C LEU A 173 -4.67 9.08 17.04
N HIS A 174 -5.00 10.36 17.13
CA HIS A 174 -6.34 10.86 17.40
C HIS A 174 -7.29 10.69 16.21
N VAL A 175 -6.85 11.08 15.01
CA VAL A 175 -7.62 10.91 13.75
C VAL A 175 -7.99 9.44 13.50
N HIS A 176 -7.09 8.52 13.88
CA HIS A 176 -7.29 7.08 13.78
C HIS A 176 -7.90 6.44 15.03
N TRP A 177 -8.35 7.22 16.02
CA TRP A 177 -9.00 6.75 17.25
C TRP A 177 -8.16 5.78 18.10
N HIS A 178 -6.83 5.85 17.96
CA HIS A 178 -5.89 5.17 18.84
C HIS A 178 -5.59 5.96 20.12
N LEU A 179 -5.97 7.24 20.14
CA LEU A 179 -5.99 8.13 21.29
C LEU A 179 -7.41 8.70 21.49
N THR A 180 -7.93 8.71 22.71
CA THR A 180 -9.24 9.29 23.01
C THR A 180 -9.17 10.82 23.04
N ASN A 181 -10.30 11.53 22.88
CA ASN A 181 -10.34 12.99 22.97
C ASN A 181 -9.74 13.51 24.28
N ASP A 182 -10.08 12.90 25.42
CA ASP A 182 -9.58 13.32 26.73
C ASP A 182 -8.06 13.09 26.89
N ALA A 183 -7.57 11.97 26.34
CA ALA A 183 -6.14 11.67 26.35
C ALA A 183 -5.37 12.60 25.41
N TYR A 184 -5.89 12.84 24.21
CA TYR A 184 -5.35 13.78 23.25
C TYR A 184 -5.26 15.19 23.83
N ASN A 185 -6.36 15.76 24.33
CA ASN A 185 -6.36 17.12 24.88
C ASN A 185 -5.35 17.29 26.03
N ARG A 186 -5.23 16.27 26.90
CA ARG A 186 -4.30 16.30 28.04
C ARG A 186 -2.84 16.17 27.61
N GLU A 187 -2.53 15.15 26.81
CA GLU A 187 -1.14 14.80 26.45
C GLU A 187 -0.60 15.69 25.33
N HIS A 188 -1.44 16.13 24.39
CA HIS A 188 -1.09 17.11 23.36
C HIS A 188 -0.89 18.51 23.96
N GLY A 189 -1.73 18.90 24.93
CA GLY A 189 -1.50 20.16 25.67
C GLY A 189 -0.13 20.17 26.36
N ALA A 190 0.28 19.04 26.94
CA ALA A 190 1.60 18.88 27.53
C ALA A 190 2.74 18.96 26.49
N ALA A 191 2.57 18.33 25.32
CA ALA A 191 3.52 18.41 24.21
C ALA A 191 3.73 19.86 23.73
N THR A 192 2.65 20.62 23.54
CA THR A 192 2.76 22.01 23.07
C THR A 192 3.22 23.01 24.12
N SER A 193 3.17 22.65 25.41
CA SER A 193 3.55 23.55 26.51
C SER A 193 5.04 23.49 26.88
N GLY A 194 5.83 22.63 26.22
CA GLY A 194 7.30 22.57 26.38
C GLY A 194 7.78 21.90 27.68
N GLY A 195 6.97 21.04 28.30
CA GLY A 195 7.35 20.25 29.47
C GLY A 195 8.06 18.93 29.14
N PRO A 196 8.62 18.21 30.13
CA PRO A 196 9.23 16.90 29.89
C PRO A 196 8.22 15.86 29.38
N LEU A 197 8.55 15.25 28.24
CA LEU A 197 7.73 14.26 27.55
C LEU A 197 8.24 12.84 27.83
N ASN A 198 7.78 12.26 28.93
CA ASN A 198 8.16 10.93 29.41
C ASN A 198 6.94 10.00 29.58
N GLU A 199 7.18 8.76 30.04
CA GLU A 199 6.14 7.74 30.19
C GLU A 199 4.97 8.13 31.09
N THR A 200 5.20 8.98 32.09
CA THR A 200 4.13 9.44 32.98
C THR A 200 3.24 10.46 32.27
N THR A 201 3.83 11.32 31.45
CA THR A 201 3.13 12.36 30.70
C THR A 201 2.42 11.82 29.45
N LEU A 202 3.02 10.85 28.76
CA LEU A 202 2.60 10.36 27.44
C LEU A 202 2.07 8.92 27.47
N ARG A 203 1.46 8.51 28.58
CA ARG A 203 1.04 7.13 28.81
C ARG A 203 0.12 6.60 27.71
N GLU A 204 -0.91 7.38 27.34
CA GLU A 204 -1.89 6.96 26.35
C GLU A 204 -1.35 7.11 24.92
N THR A 205 -0.48 8.09 24.67
CA THR A 205 0.25 8.22 23.40
C THR A 205 1.09 6.98 23.13
N PHE A 206 1.83 6.47 24.13
CA PHE A 206 2.65 5.26 23.99
C PHE A 206 1.81 3.99 23.78
N ALA A 207 0.68 3.88 24.48
CA ALA A 207 -0.30 2.82 24.20
C ALA A 207 -0.89 2.97 22.77
N GLY A 208 -1.11 4.21 22.32
CA GLY A 208 -1.57 4.57 20.99
C GLY A 208 -0.61 4.10 19.91
N ILE A 209 0.69 4.35 20.04
CA ILE A 209 1.74 3.87 19.12
C ILE A 209 1.63 2.35 18.94
N THR A 210 1.43 1.61 20.03
CA THR A 210 1.31 0.15 19.98
C THR A 210 0.06 -0.28 19.21
N LYS A 211 -1.09 0.33 19.51
CA LYS A 211 -2.36 0.08 18.80
C LYS A 211 -2.25 0.40 17.31
N LEU A 212 -1.58 1.50 16.98
CA LEU A 212 -1.32 1.98 15.64
C LEU A 212 -0.57 0.94 14.82
N LYS A 213 0.59 0.49 15.33
CA LYS A 213 1.43 -0.51 14.68
C LYS A 213 0.73 -1.86 14.55
N ARG A 214 0.00 -2.30 15.59
CA ARG A 214 -0.82 -3.51 15.51
C ARG A 214 -1.89 -3.41 14.42
N ALA A 215 -2.59 -2.28 14.33
CA ALA A 215 -3.62 -2.07 13.32
C ALA A 215 -3.03 -2.04 11.91
N ALA A 216 -1.87 -1.40 11.72
CA ALA A 216 -1.16 -1.38 10.45
C ALA A 216 -0.69 -2.79 10.03
N VAL A 217 -0.04 -3.54 10.93
CA VAL A 217 0.42 -4.91 10.64
C VAL A 217 -0.77 -5.86 10.41
N ALA A 218 -1.87 -5.70 11.16
CA ALA A 218 -3.10 -6.48 10.93
C ALA A 218 -3.81 -6.09 9.62
N GLY A 219 -3.58 -4.87 9.10
CA GLY A 219 -4.35 -4.31 7.99
C GLY A 219 -5.77 -3.91 8.41
N THR A 220 -5.97 -3.57 9.67
CA THR A 220 -7.24 -3.11 10.26
C THR A 220 -7.26 -1.60 10.51
N GLY A 221 -6.29 -0.85 9.96
CA GLY A 221 -6.30 0.61 10.01
C GLY A 221 -7.53 1.20 9.30
N LYS A 222 -7.94 2.40 9.70
CA LYS A 222 -8.99 3.17 8.99
C LYS A 222 -8.56 3.33 7.52
N ALA A 223 -9.52 3.32 6.58
CA ALA A 223 -9.27 3.42 5.14
C ALA A 223 -8.17 4.45 4.80
N GLY A 224 -7.15 4.03 4.04
CA GLY A 224 -5.94 4.81 3.73
C GLY A 224 -4.62 4.16 4.19
N TRP A 225 -4.68 3.06 4.95
CA TRP A 225 -3.50 2.38 5.54
C TRP A 225 -3.11 1.08 4.82
N THR A 226 -3.71 0.88 3.66
CA THR A 226 -3.42 -0.19 2.71
C THR A 226 -3.11 0.55 1.42
N PRO A 227 -2.15 0.13 0.58
CA PRO A 227 -2.27 0.42 -0.84
C PRO A 227 -3.67 -0.09 -1.22
N LEU A 228 -4.54 0.79 -1.71
CA LEU A 228 -5.90 0.42 -2.09
C LEU A 228 -5.76 -0.41 -3.37
N ILE A 229 -5.58 -1.72 -3.19
CA ILE A 229 -5.69 -2.72 -4.24
C ILE A 229 -7.09 -2.56 -4.83
N ARG A 230 -7.16 -2.18 -6.10
CA ARG A 230 -8.43 -2.05 -6.84
C ARG A 230 -9.09 -3.43 -6.89
N SER A 231 -10.42 -3.48 -7.05
CA SER A 231 -11.16 -4.76 -6.99
C SER A 231 -10.70 -5.83 -8.00
N ASP A 232 -10.03 -5.41 -9.08
CA ASP A 232 -9.41 -6.25 -10.11
C ASP A 232 -7.96 -6.66 -9.82
N GLU A 233 -7.32 -6.05 -8.83
CA GLU A 233 -5.97 -6.36 -8.34
C GLU A 233 -5.99 -7.36 -7.16
N ALA A 234 -7.17 -7.71 -6.63
CA ALA A 234 -7.35 -8.68 -5.54
C ALA A 234 -7.29 -10.17 -5.99
N GLY A 235 -6.51 -10.48 -7.02
CA GLY A 235 -6.37 -11.82 -7.58
C GLY A 235 -5.54 -12.77 -6.69
N PRO A 236 -5.71 -14.11 -6.82
CA PRO A 236 -4.89 -15.07 -6.09
C PRO A 236 -3.42 -14.92 -6.51
N MET A 237 -2.55 -14.51 -5.57
CA MET A 237 -1.10 -14.45 -5.75
C MET A 237 -0.60 -15.77 -6.36
N GLY A 238 -0.15 -15.71 -7.61
CA GLY A 238 0.24 -16.88 -8.40
C GLY A 238 1.50 -17.56 -7.84
N PRO A 239 1.66 -18.88 -8.06
CA PRO A 239 2.81 -19.61 -7.55
C PRO A 239 4.01 -19.46 -8.50
N GLY A 240 5.14 -18.96 -7.98
CA GLY A 240 6.44 -19.26 -8.58
C GLY A 240 7.49 -18.16 -8.41
N GLY A 241 8.53 -18.43 -7.62
CA GLY A 241 9.89 -17.85 -7.79
C GLY A 241 10.03 -16.34 -8.03
N GLN A 242 9.12 -15.52 -7.52
CA GLN A 242 9.06 -14.08 -7.77
C GLN A 242 10.05 -13.30 -6.93
N ASP A 243 10.38 -12.11 -7.42
CA ASP A 243 11.17 -11.14 -6.69
C ASP A 243 10.54 -10.82 -5.32
N ARG A 244 11.36 -10.73 -4.26
CA ARG A 244 10.91 -10.48 -2.88
C ARG A 244 10.17 -9.13 -2.68
N LEU A 245 10.24 -8.26 -3.69
CA LEU A 245 9.57 -6.96 -3.72
C LEU A 245 8.36 -6.94 -4.67
N ALA A 246 8.02 -8.06 -5.30
CA ALA A 246 6.88 -8.21 -6.20
C ALA A 246 5.58 -7.70 -5.57
N ASP A 247 4.81 -6.93 -6.35
CA ASP A 247 3.54 -6.31 -5.97
C ASP A 247 3.64 -5.32 -4.78
N ARG A 248 4.81 -4.68 -4.62
CA ARG A 248 5.03 -3.67 -3.56
C ARG A 248 5.22 -2.28 -4.13
N THR A 249 4.63 -1.31 -3.45
CA THR A 249 4.79 0.12 -3.69
C THR A 249 5.63 0.73 -2.58
N PHE A 250 6.61 1.56 -2.94
CA PHE A 250 7.49 2.25 -2.01
C PHE A 250 7.50 3.74 -2.32
N SER A 251 7.70 4.55 -1.28
CA SER A 251 7.93 5.99 -1.42
C SER A 251 9.43 6.29 -1.38
N PHE A 252 9.90 7.11 -2.33
CA PHE A 252 11.26 7.62 -2.36
C PHE A 252 11.25 9.11 -2.71
N GLY A 253 11.41 9.96 -1.68
CA GLY A 253 11.22 11.40 -1.84
C GLY A 253 9.82 11.71 -2.37
N ASP A 254 9.75 12.39 -3.50
CA ASP A 254 8.51 12.76 -4.20
C ASP A 254 8.05 11.71 -5.23
N PHE A 255 8.67 10.53 -5.26
CA PHE A 255 8.42 9.49 -6.26
C PHE A 255 7.81 8.23 -5.64
N LEU A 256 7.02 7.53 -6.44
CA LEU A 256 6.51 6.20 -6.11
C LEU A 256 7.19 5.15 -6.93
N ILE A 257 7.54 4.04 -6.30
CA ILE A 257 8.24 2.93 -6.92
C ILE A 257 7.35 1.71 -6.75
N PHE A 258 6.74 1.25 -7.84
CA PHE A 258 6.03 -0.02 -7.87
C PHE A 258 6.92 -1.08 -8.51
N VAL A 259 7.17 -2.15 -7.79
CA VAL A 259 7.95 -3.29 -8.26
C VAL A 259 6.97 -4.38 -8.69
N PRO A 260 6.74 -4.59 -10.00
CA PRO A 260 5.75 -5.54 -10.45
C PRO A 260 6.19 -6.97 -10.19
N THR A 261 5.19 -7.83 -10.14
CA THR A 261 5.33 -9.27 -9.98
C THR A 261 6.26 -9.90 -11.04
N GLY A 262 6.19 -9.41 -12.28
CA GLY A 262 7.04 -9.85 -13.39
C GLY A 262 8.49 -9.34 -13.34
N ALA A 263 8.83 -8.37 -12.49
CA ALA A 263 10.19 -7.81 -12.43
C ALA A 263 11.16 -8.81 -11.80
N THR A 264 11.91 -9.52 -12.64
CA THR A 264 12.92 -10.51 -12.20
C THR A 264 13.99 -9.90 -11.29
N ALA A 265 14.52 -10.71 -10.36
CA ALA A 265 15.69 -10.37 -9.54
C ALA A 265 16.96 -10.42 -10.40
N SER A 266 17.14 -9.41 -11.25
CA SER A 266 18.29 -9.26 -12.15
C SER A 266 19.33 -8.31 -11.56
N LEU A 267 20.58 -8.42 -12.01
CA LEU A 267 21.64 -7.44 -11.73
C LEU A 267 21.36 -6.07 -12.36
N THR A 268 20.43 -6.00 -13.31
CA THR A 268 20.01 -4.77 -14.00
C THR A 268 18.50 -4.69 -14.07
N ASN A 269 17.95 -3.48 -13.95
CA ASN A 269 16.50 -3.24 -13.91
C ASN A 269 16.00 -2.57 -15.19
N LYS A 270 14.81 -2.97 -15.64
CA LYS A 270 14.02 -2.19 -16.59
C LYS A 270 13.14 -1.24 -15.80
N VAL A 271 13.15 0.04 -16.16
CA VAL A 271 12.43 1.08 -15.44
C VAL A 271 11.46 1.79 -16.37
N HIS A 272 10.22 1.98 -15.92
CA HIS A 272 9.26 2.83 -16.61
C HIS A 272 8.95 4.05 -15.74
N VAL A 273 9.27 5.24 -16.23
CA VAL A 273 8.95 6.50 -15.57
C VAL A 273 7.63 7.05 -16.10
N PHE A 274 6.63 7.19 -15.24
CA PHE A 274 5.33 7.74 -15.56
C PHE A 274 5.14 9.14 -14.96
N PHE A 275 4.91 10.15 -15.80
CA PHE A 275 4.64 11.53 -15.39
C PHE A 275 3.13 11.80 -15.36
N SER A 276 2.60 11.96 -14.14
CA SER A 276 1.16 12.05 -13.89
C SER A 276 0.53 13.35 -14.36
N ALA A 277 -0.78 13.31 -14.58
CA ALA A 277 -1.54 14.50 -14.91
C ALA A 277 -1.48 15.55 -13.78
N GLY A 278 -1.60 16.83 -14.15
CA GLY A 278 -1.51 17.92 -13.19
C GLY A 278 -2.72 17.95 -12.26
N GLY A 279 -2.48 18.07 -10.96
CA GLY A 279 -3.50 17.86 -9.97
C GLY A 279 -3.68 16.40 -9.57
N VAL A 280 -2.70 15.54 -9.85
CA VAL A 280 -2.50 14.27 -9.13
C VAL A 280 -1.26 14.49 -8.25
N ILE A 281 -1.45 14.69 -6.93
CA ILE A 281 -0.38 14.93 -5.94
C ILE A 281 -0.55 13.97 -4.74
N GLY A 282 0.54 13.54 -4.12
CA GLY A 282 0.55 12.71 -2.90
C GLY A 282 1.03 11.27 -3.13
N ALA A 283 1.69 10.72 -2.10
CA ALA A 283 2.39 9.43 -2.12
C ALA A 283 1.50 8.19 -2.41
N ASP A 284 0.17 8.33 -2.37
CA ASP A 284 -0.72 7.18 -2.57
C ASP A 284 -1.55 7.26 -3.87
N SER A 285 -1.20 8.17 -4.79
CA SER A 285 -2.18 8.61 -5.79
C SER A 285 -1.76 8.61 -7.26
N HIS A 286 -0.53 8.32 -7.66
CA HIS A 286 -0.13 8.49 -9.07
C HIS A 286 -0.31 7.23 -9.89
N VAL A 287 0.39 6.19 -9.48
CA VAL A 287 0.36 4.85 -10.09
C VAL A 287 -1.01 4.21 -9.90
N GLU A 288 -1.60 4.40 -8.71
CA GLU A 288 -2.91 3.86 -8.34
C GLU A 288 -4.07 4.61 -8.97
N HIS A 289 -3.98 5.90 -9.26
CA HIS A 289 -5.07 6.65 -9.92
C HIS A 289 -5.13 6.34 -11.42
N HIS A 290 -3.97 6.15 -12.05
CA HIS A 290 -3.90 5.79 -13.47
C HIS A 290 -3.99 4.29 -13.72
N GLY A 291 -4.17 3.45 -12.69
CA GLY A 291 -4.34 2.00 -12.86
C GLY A 291 -3.14 1.31 -13.48
N LEU A 292 -1.95 1.83 -13.20
CA LEU A 292 -0.73 1.36 -13.84
C LEU A 292 -0.09 0.17 -13.11
N ARG A 293 -0.54 -0.19 -11.89
CA ARG A 293 -0.04 -1.37 -11.17
C ARG A 293 -0.38 -2.66 -11.90
N GLY A 294 -1.67 -2.93 -12.11
CA GLY A 294 -2.10 -4.12 -12.83
C GLY A 294 -1.53 -4.22 -14.25
N ALA A 295 -1.33 -3.08 -14.93
CA ALA A 295 -0.61 -3.05 -16.19
C ALA A 295 0.86 -3.43 -16.01
N ALA A 296 1.59 -2.79 -15.09
CA ALA A 296 2.99 -3.09 -14.82
C ALA A 296 3.22 -4.54 -14.38
N ASP A 297 2.30 -5.15 -13.62
CA ASP A 297 2.37 -6.53 -13.14
C ASP A 297 2.44 -7.58 -14.25
N ALA A 298 1.87 -7.27 -15.42
CA ALA A 298 1.97 -8.12 -16.60
C ALA A 298 3.36 -8.07 -17.27
N HIS A 299 4.27 -7.22 -16.79
CA HIS A 299 5.58 -6.97 -17.39
C HIS A 299 6.71 -6.94 -16.34
N ASP A 300 7.94 -6.79 -16.81
CA ASP A 300 9.16 -6.77 -15.98
C ASP A 300 9.72 -5.35 -15.74
N TRP A 301 8.88 -4.32 -15.91
CA TRP A 301 9.26 -2.90 -15.77
C TRP A 301 8.92 -2.34 -14.39
N ILE A 302 9.93 -1.99 -13.60
CA ILE A 302 9.74 -1.27 -12.33
C ILE A 302 9.21 0.12 -12.64
N LEU A 303 8.03 0.44 -12.10
CA LEU A 303 7.32 1.67 -12.41
C LEU A 303 7.68 2.77 -11.40
N PHE A 304 8.18 3.89 -11.90
CA PHE A 304 8.42 5.12 -11.16
C PHE A 304 7.33 6.14 -11.46
N GLY A 305 6.44 6.40 -10.51
CA GLY A 305 5.44 7.46 -10.58
C GLY A 305 6.02 8.81 -10.20
N VAL A 306 5.94 9.78 -11.11
CA VAL A 306 6.28 11.18 -10.89
C VAL A 306 4.98 11.98 -10.74
N GLN A 307 4.88 12.74 -9.66
CA GLN A 307 3.70 13.54 -9.35
C GLN A 307 3.47 14.69 -10.35
N GLY A 308 2.19 15.06 -10.52
CA GLY A 308 1.79 16.17 -11.38
C GLY A 308 1.32 17.36 -10.56
N PHE A 309 2.18 18.34 -10.32
CA PHE A 309 1.79 19.60 -9.66
C PHE A 309 1.21 20.61 -10.67
N PRO A 310 0.10 21.28 -10.36
CA PRO A 310 -0.39 22.38 -11.19
C PRO A 310 0.65 23.50 -11.29
N GLY A 311 1.01 23.89 -12.52
CA GLY A 311 1.88 25.05 -12.78
C GLY A 311 3.39 24.84 -12.59
N MET A 312 3.83 23.65 -12.16
CA MET A 312 5.26 23.33 -11.99
C MET A 312 5.63 22.02 -12.70
N ALA A 313 6.84 21.96 -13.24
CA ALA A 313 7.40 20.75 -13.82
C ALA A 313 8.17 19.97 -12.74
N PHE A 314 7.78 18.72 -12.50
CA PHE A 314 8.47 17.80 -11.59
C PHE A 314 9.38 16.88 -12.39
N THR A 315 10.69 17.11 -12.29
CA THR A 315 11.67 16.30 -13.01
C THR A 315 12.14 15.12 -12.17
N ILE A 316 12.58 14.06 -12.83
CA ILE A 316 13.32 12.95 -12.22
C ILE A 316 14.59 12.72 -13.02
N SER A 317 15.70 12.41 -12.36
CA SER A 317 16.97 12.05 -12.99
C SER A 317 17.27 10.56 -12.92
N GLU A 318 18.17 10.12 -13.80
CA GLU A 318 18.74 8.77 -13.78
C GLU A 318 19.31 8.44 -12.40
N ASP A 319 20.02 9.37 -11.75
CA ASP A 319 20.58 9.16 -10.41
C ASP A 319 19.51 9.04 -9.33
N GLN A 320 18.41 9.79 -9.42
CA GLN A 320 17.27 9.61 -8.52
C GLN A 320 16.60 8.25 -8.71
N VAL A 321 16.48 7.76 -9.94
CA VAL A 321 16.01 6.39 -10.21
C VAL A 321 16.95 5.36 -9.58
N ARG A 322 18.26 5.52 -9.74
CA ARG A 322 19.26 4.63 -9.12
C ARG A 322 19.15 4.59 -7.61
N GLN A 323 19.01 5.75 -6.98
CA GLN A 323 18.85 5.88 -5.53
C GLN A 323 17.54 5.26 -5.06
N GLY A 324 16.44 5.47 -5.80
CA GLY A 324 15.16 4.84 -5.52
C GLY A 324 15.19 3.32 -5.65
N LEU A 325 15.87 2.78 -6.67
CA LEU A 325 16.09 1.33 -6.78
C LEU A 325 16.89 0.80 -5.58
N ALA A 326 17.96 1.48 -5.21
CA ALA A 326 18.77 1.10 -4.05
C ALA A 326 17.98 1.16 -2.74
N SER A 327 17.10 2.16 -2.55
CA SER A 327 16.30 2.32 -1.32
C SER A 327 15.29 1.19 -1.11
N VAL A 328 14.78 0.61 -2.20
CA VAL A 328 13.89 -0.56 -2.15
C VAL A 328 14.66 -1.89 -2.16
N GLY A 329 16.00 -1.85 -2.21
CA GLY A 329 16.86 -3.02 -2.19
C GLY A 329 16.97 -3.75 -3.52
N ARG A 330 16.85 -3.00 -4.64
CA ARG A 330 17.20 -3.44 -6.00
C ARG A 330 18.60 -2.93 -6.39
N PRO A 331 19.31 -3.62 -7.29
CA PRO A 331 20.57 -3.10 -7.85
C PRO A 331 20.36 -1.74 -8.52
N ALA A 332 21.33 -0.84 -8.40
CA ALA A 332 21.22 0.50 -9.00
C ALA A 332 21.40 0.49 -10.54
N GLN A 333 21.84 -0.61 -11.15
CA GLN A 333 22.03 -0.67 -12.59
C GLN A 333 20.69 -0.67 -13.33
N ILE A 334 20.59 0.18 -14.35
CA ILE A 334 19.41 0.32 -15.22
C ILE A 334 19.79 -0.24 -16.59
N ALA A 335 19.06 -1.25 -17.05
CA ALA A 335 19.22 -1.82 -18.39
C ALA A 335 18.53 -0.95 -19.45
N SER A 336 17.35 -0.43 -19.12
CA SER A 336 16.49 0.27 -20.06
C SER A 336 15.49 1.16 -19.33
N VAL A 337 15.12 2.27 -19.97
CA VAL A 337 14.15 3.24 -19.48
C VAL A 337 13.04 3.44 -20.51
N ARG A 338 11.79 3.34 -20.06
CA ARG A 338 10.64 3.87 -20.78
C ARG A 338 10.12 5.10 -20.07
N MET A 339 9.55 6.02 -20.84
CA MET A 339 8.92 7.21 -20.29
C MET A 339 7.52 7.33 -20.84
N SER A 340 6.54 7.63 -20.00
CA SER A 340 5.25 8.08 -20.50
C SER A 340 4.71 9.21 -19.65
N ALA A 341 3.89 10.04 -20.26
CA ALA A 341 3.38 11.22 -19.59
C ALA A 341 1.97 11.52 -20.04
N HIS A 342 1.10 11.92 -19.10
CA HIS A 342 -0.27 12.25 -19.40
C HIS A 342 -0.61 13.72 -19.12
N SER A 343 -1.28 14.37 -20.08
CA SER A 343 -1.79 15.74 -19.94
C SER A 343 -0.68 16.69 -19.47
N ARG A 344 -0.86 17.41 -18.35
CA ARG A 344 0.17 18.32 -17.80
C ARG A 344 1.46 17.63 -17.38
N GLY A 345 1.46 16.31 -17.13
CA GLY A 345 2.68 15.53 -16.90
C GLY A 345 3.65 15.58 -18.08
N ASN A 346 3.17 15.87 -19.29
CA ASN A 346 4.04 16.09 -20.45
C ASN A 346 4.99 17.28 -20.27
N GLY A 347 4.61 18.29 -19.47
CA GLY A 347 5.51 19.39 -19.09
C GLY A 347 6.69 18.91 -18.25
N SER A 348 6.43 18.03 -17.29
CA SER A 348 7.45 17.37 -16.44
C SER A 348 8.39 16.49 -17.25
N MET A 349 7.84 15.68 -18.16
CA MET A 349 8.64 14.86 -19.07
C MET A 349 9.49 15.72 -20.01
N ALA A 350 8.91 16.77 -20.61
CA ALA A 350 9.64 17.71 -21.45
C ALA A 350 10.79 18.39 -20.70
N ALA A 351 10.57 18.80 -19.45
CA ALA A 351 11.61 19.39 -18.61
C ALA A 351 12.73 18.39 -18.30
N THR A 352 12.38 17.14 -17.99
CA THR A 352 13.32 16.03 -17.74
C THR A 352 14.21 15.76 -18.97
N LEU A 353 13.59 15.64 -20.15
CA LEU A 353 14.29 15.40 -21.41
C LEU A 353 15.16 16.59 -21.82
N ARG A 354 14.64 17.82 -21.68
CA ARG A 354 15.38 19.06 -22.00
C ARG A 354 16.61 19.22 -21.11
N GLY A 355 16.51 18.81 -19.84
CA GLY A 355 17.62 18.79 -18.88
C GLY A 355 18.64 17.67 -19.13
N ARG A 356 18.37 16.75 -20.06
CA ARG A 356 19.21 15.56 -20.33
C ARG A 356 19.45 14.73 -19.07
N LEU A 357 18.41 14.59 -18.25
CA LEU A 357 18.53 13.90 -16.96
C LEU A 357 18.60 12.37 -17.08
N PHE A 358 18.49 11.84 -18.31
CA PHE A 358 18.70 10.44 -18.65
C PHE A 358 19.62 10.32 -19.85
N SER A 359 20.44 9.28 -19.83
CA SER A 359 21.29 8.90 -20.95
C SER A 359 20.44 8.50 -22.16
N PRO A 360 20.68 9.06 -23.36
CA PRO A 360 19.85 8.79 -24.55
C PRO A 360 19.80 7.31 -24.93
N GLY A 361 20.92 6.59 -24.71
CA GLY A 361 21.04 5.16 -25.00
C GLY A 361 20.20 4.26 -24.09
N LEU A 362 19.78 4.74 -22.91
CA LEU A 362 18.91 4.00 -22.00
C LEU A 362 17.43 4.14 -22.38
N ILE A 363 17.04 5.22 -23.06
CA ILE A 363 15.64 5.48 -23.39
C ILE A 363 15.23 4.55 -24.54
N ASP A 364 14.46 3.52 -24.22
CA ASP A 364 13.93 2.54 -25.16
C ASP A 364 12.72 3.09 -25.92
N HIS A 365 11.76 3.66 -25.19
CA HIS A 365 10.52 4.16 -25.77
C HIS A 365 9.93 5.33 -24.98
N VAL A 366 9.21 6.21 -25.66
CA VAL A 366 8.46 7.32 -25.06
C VAL A 366 7.00 7.32 -25.55
N THR A 367 6.05 7.39 -24.61
CA THR A 367 4.62 7.53 -24.91
C THR A 367 4.06 8.85 -24.40
N VAL A 368 3.58 9.68 -25.31
CA VAL A 368 2.92 10.96 -25.03
C VAL A 368 1.41 10.74 -25.02
N LEU A 369 0.77 10.95 -23.87
CA LEU A 369 -0.68 10.82 -23.72
C LEU A 369 -1.28 12.22 -23.57
N ASP A 370 -2.20 12.59 -24.47
CA ASP A 370 -2.92 13.87 -24.49
C ASP A 370 -2.01 15.09 -24.25
N GLY A 371 -0.86 15.10 -24.94
CA GLY A 371 0.24 16.02 -24.67
C GLY A 371 0.40 17.16 -25.67
N SER A 372 -0.53 17.38 -26.59
CA SER A 372 -0.29 18.31 -27.71
C SER A 372 -0.19 19.78 -27.28
N ASP A 373 -0.80 20.18 -26.15
CA ASP A 373 -0.57 21.49 -25.53
C ASP A 373 0.91 21.70 -25.14
N PHE A 374 1.65 20.62 -24.96
CA PHE A 374 3.07 20.60 -24.64
C PHE A 374 3.95 20.25 -25.85
N ALA A 375 3.39 20.16 -27.06
CA ALA A 375 4.09 19.67 -28.24
C ALA A 375 5.39 20.44 -28.53
N ARG A 376 5.39 21.77 -28.35
CA ARG A 376 6.60 22.59 -28.52
C ARG A 376 7.70 22.20 -27.52
N SER A 377 7.35 22.15 -26.23
CA SER A 377 8.30 21.80 -25.15
C SER A 377 8.80 20.36 -25.27
N LEU A 378 7.91 19.42 -25.59
CA LEU A 378 8.26 18.03 -25.84
C LEU A 378 9.18 17.88 -27.05
N THR A 379 8.87 18.55 -28.17
CA THR A 379 9.72 18.52 -29.37
C THR A 379 11.12 19.05 -29.07
N GLU A 380 11.24 20.12 -28.28
CA GLU A 380 12.54 20.61 -27.83
C GLU A 380 13.25 19.61 -26.90
N GLY A 381 12.52 19.01 -25.96
CA GLY A 381 13.01 17.97 -25.07
C GLY A 381 13.57 16.76 -25.83
N PHE A 382 12.83 16.22 -26.79
CA PHE A 382 13.26 15.10 -27.64
C PHE A 382 14.52 15.44 -28.45
N ARG A 383 14.56 16.62 -29.07
CA ARG A 383 15.74 17.06 -29.83
C ARG A 383 16.98 17.20 -28.95
N ARG A 384 16.83 17.78 -27.75
CA ARG A 384 17.96 17.99 -26.84
C ARG A 384 18.46 16.69 -26.21
N SER A 385 17.55 15.79 -25.84
CA SER A 385 17.88 14.46 -25.32
C SER A 385 18.34 13.49 -26.39
N GLY A 386 18.16 13.79 -27.68
CA GLY A 386 18.55 12.90 -28.77
C GLY A 386 17.66 11.66 -28.89
N VAL A 387 16.45 11.68 -28.34
CA VAL A 387 15.46 10.60 -28.52
C VAL A 387 14.96 10.64 -29.97
N PRO A 388 15.16 9.58 -30.77
CA PRO A 388 14.72 9.56 -32.16
C PRO A 388 13.19 9.49 -32.24
N PRO A 389 12.55 10.16 -33.23
CA PRO A 389 11.09 10.12 -33.40
C PRO A 389 10.51 8.71 -33.53
N SER A 390 11.28 7.75 -34.03
CA SER A 390 10.87 6.34 -34.17
C SER A 390 10.63 5.62 -32.84
N LYS A 391 11.13 6.16 -31.72
CA LYS A 391 10.90 5.66 -30.36
C LYS A 391 9.73 6.36 -29.65
N ILE A 392 8.95 7.17 -30.39
CA ILE A 392 7.91 8.02 -29.80
C ILE A 392 6.56 7.62 -30.34
N THR A 393 5.62 7.35 -29.44
CA THR A 393 4.20 7.21 -29.73
C THR A 393 3.44 8.35 -29.06
N ALA A 394 2.45 8.91 -29.75
CA ALA A 394 1.62 9.99 -29.24
C ALA A 394 0.13 9.67 -29.42
N ASP A 395 -0.56 9.46 -28.31
CA ASP A 395 -1.97 9.21 -28.27
C ASP A 395 -2.66 10.49 -27.85
N PHE A 396 -3.47 11.04 -28.75
CA PHE A 396 -4.11 12.33 -28.53
C PHE A 396 -5.61 12.17 -28.41
N VAL A 397 -6.20 12.88 -27.45
CA VAL A 397 -7.63 12.75 -27.13
C VAL A 397 -8.33 14.07 -27.43
N THR A 398 -7.78 15.19 -26.97
CA THR A 398 -8.41 16.53 -27.11
C THR A 398 -7.88 17.35 -28.27
N THR A 399 -6.62 17.15 -28.61
CA THR A 399 -5.84 18.04 -29.47
C THR A 399 -5.28 17.21 -30.61
N GLY A 400 -5.18 17.76 -31.83
CA GLY A 400 -4.84 16.98 -33.03
C GLY A 400 -3.49 16.23 -32.99
N PRO A 401 -3.09 15.59 -34.10
CA PRO A 401 -1.89 14.75 -34.16
C PRO A 401 -0.62 15.50 -33.74
N PHE A 402 0.32 14.76 -33.14
CA PHE A 402 1.56 15.34 -32.63
C PHE A 402 2.41 15.88 -33.79
N PRO A 403 2.91 17.13 -33.74
CA PRO A 403 3.45 17.82 -34.91
C PRO A 403 4.86 17.39 -35.32
N LEU A 404 5.47 16.42 -34.62
CA LEU A 404 6.84 15.96 -34.91
C LEU A 404 6.82 14.84 -35.95
N ARG A 405 7.45 15.08 -37.11
CA ARG A 405 7.58 14.07 -38.18
C ARG A 405 8.28 12.81 -37.67
N GLY A 406 7.72 11.65 -38.02
CA GLY A 406 8.26 10.34 -37.64
C GLY A 406 7.72 9.79 -36.32
N VAL A 407 6.96 10.59 -35.56
CA VAL A 407 6.21 10.11 -34.38
C VAL A 407 4.95 9.39 -34.83
N ARG A 408 4.71 8.19 -34.28
CA ARG A 408 3.43 7.50 -34.47
C ARG A 408 2.35 8.22 -33.68
N SER A 409 1.38 8.83 -34.36
CA SER A 409 0.27 9.53 -33.70
C SER A 409 -1.06 8.86 -33.96
N GLN A 410 -1.90 8.71 -32.93
CA GLN A 410 -3.25 8.19 -33.07
C GLN A 410 -4.26 8.97 -32.23
N GLY A 411 -5.40 9.25 -32.85
CA GLY A 411 -6.49 9.97 -32.19
C GLY A 411 -7.43 9.03 -31.48
N ILE A 412 -7.77 9.34 -30.24
CA ILE A 412 -8.71 8.62 -29.40
C ILE A 412 -9.96 9.51 -29.20
N ASP A 413 -11.14 8.93 -29.28
CA ASP A 413 -12.38 9.69 -29.09
C ASP A 413 -12.55 10.18 -27.64
N ALA A 414 -12.34 11.48 -27.41
CA ALA A 414 -12.49 12.11 -26.10
C ALA A 414 -13.85 11.91 -25.46
N ALA A 415 -14.89 11.89 -26.29
CA ALA A 415 -16.23 11.61 -25.83
C ALA A 415 -16.31 10.19 -25.26
N GLY A 416 -16.02 9.19 -26.10
CA GLY A 416 -16.04 7.79 -25.72
C GLY A 416 -15.21 7.49 -24.47
N ILE A 417 -14.02 8.09 -24.34
CA ILE A 417 -13.17 7.92 -23.16
C ILE A 417 -13.80 8.44 -21.88
N ARG A 418 -14.42 9.63 -21.89
CA ARG A 418 -15.12 10.13 -20.69
C ARG A 418 -16.28 9.22 -20.31
N ALA A 419 -17.05 8.77 -21.29
CA ALA A 419 -18.16 7.83 -21.08
C ALA A 419 -17.69 6.54 -20.40
N LEU A 420 -16.61 5.97 -20.93
CA LEU A 420 -15.96 4.79 -20.38
C LEU A 420 -15.47 5.04 -18.94
N GLY A 421 -14.84 6.19 -18.70
CA GLY A 421 -14.38 6.62 -17.37
C GLY A 421 -15.52 6.72 -16.34
N TYR A 422 -16.68 7.28 -16.69
CA TYR A 422 -17.83 7.32 -15.78
C TYR A 422 -18.33 5.92 -15.44
N ALA A 423 -18.52 5.06 -16.44
CA ALA A 423 -19.00 3.70 -16.23
C ALA A 423 -18.06 2.92 -15.31
N ARG A 424 -16.75 3.09 -15.50
CA ARG A 424 -15.70 2.54 -14.65
C ARG A 424 -15.76 3.04 -13.21
N LEU A 425 -15.78 4.36 -13.00
CA LEU A 425 -15.87 4.94 -11.64
C LEU A 425 -17.11 4.47 -10.88
N ILE A 426 -18.24 4.37 -11.57
CA ILE A 426 -19.49 3.90 -10.98
C ILE A 426 -19.38 2.42 -10.60
N ASN A 427 -18.86 1.57 -11.49
CA ASN A 427 -18.63 0.15 -11.20
C ASN A 427 -17.67 -0.04 -10.01
N ASP A 428 -16.57 0.72 -9.97
CA ASP A 428 -15.60 0.67 -8.87
C ASP A 428 -16.26 1.08 -7.55
N ALA A 429 -17.09 2.13 -7.55
CA ALA A 429 -17.79 2.60 -6.36
C ALA A 429 -18.80 1.57 -5.81
N VAL A 430 -19.45 0.80 -6.69
CA VAL A 430 -20.33 -0.31 -6.28
C VAL A 430 -19.51 -1.48 -5.75
N ALA A 431 -18.44 -1.89 -6.47
CA ALA A 431 -17.60 -3.01 -6.08
C ALA A 431 -16.90 -2.81 -4.73
N THR A 432 -16.53 -1.56 -4.42
CA THR A 432 -15.90 -1.18 -3.15
C THR A 432 -16.89 -0.90 -2.03
N GLY A 433 -18.20 -0.98 -2.28
CA GLY A 433 -19.25 -0.69 -1.30
C GLY A 433 -19.42 0.81 -0.97
N ARG A 434 -18.67 1.70 -1.63
CA ARG A 434 -18.81 3.15 -1.50
C ARG A 434 -20.19 3.64 -1.93
N VAL A 435 -20.80 2.94 -2.88
CA VAL A 435 -22.18 3.13 -3.31
C VAL A 435 -22.91 1.80 -3.12
N GLY A 436 -23.86 1.74 -2.20
CA GLY A 436 -24.59 0.51 -1.89
C GLY A 436 -25.55 0.07 -3.01
N THR A 437 -26.38 0.98 -3.52
CA THR A 437 -27.34 0.66 -4.60
C THR A 437 -27.39 1.80 -5.59
N LEU A 438 -27.24 1.48 -6.87
CA LEU A 438 -27.34 2.47 -7.95
C LEU A 438 -28.80 2.85 -8.21
N PRO A 439 -29.09 4.14 -8.47
CA PRO A 439 -30.36 4.55 -9.04
C PRO A 439 -30.65 3.76 -10.33
N PRO A 440 -31.89 3.30 -10.58
CA PRO A 440 -32.21 2.44 -11.71
C PRO A 440 -31.78 3.00 -13.08
N ALA A 441 -31.90 4.32 -13.27
CA ALA A 441 -31.48 4.97 -14.50
C ALA A 441 -29.94 4.98 -14.68
N ILE A 442 -29.18 5.11 -13.59
CA ILE A 442 -27.71 4.99 -13.63
C ILE A 442 -27.30 3.55 -13.90
N ALA A 443 -27.89 2.59 -13.17
CA ALA A 443 -27.62 1.16 -13.34
C ALA A 443 -27.85 0.71 -14.80
N SER A 444 -28.97 1.11 -15.41
CA SER A 444 -29.29 0.77 -16.80
C SER A 444 -28.28 1.35 -17.79
N LYS A 445 -27.78 2.57 -17.57
CA LYS A 445 -26.81 3.21 -18.46
C LYS A 445 -25.43 2.55 -18.38
N VAL A 446 -25.00 2.19 -17.17
CA VAL A 446 -23.71 1.49 -16.97
C VAL A 446 -23.77 0.07 -17.54
N ALA A 447 -24.86 -0.66 -17.31
CA ALA A 447 -25.04 -2.01 -17.84
C ALA A 447 -25.15 -2.06 -19.37
N ALA A 448 -25.58 -0.97 -20.03
CA ALA A 448 -25.70 -0.89 -21.48
C ALA A 448 -24.36 -0.83 -22.22
N LEU A 449 -23.25 -0.54 -21.52
CA LEU A 449 -21.90 -0.57 -22.10
C LEU A 449 -21.14 -1.78 -21.53
N PRO A 450 -21.04 -2.90 -22.29
CA PRO A 450 -20.31 -4.07 -21.82
C PRO A 450 -18.81 -3.76 -21.77
N LEU A 451 -18.30 -3.54 -20.56
CA LEU A 451 -16.89 -3.24 -20.35
C LEU A 451 -16.09 -4.53 -20.17
N PRO A 452 -15.02 -4.75 -20.96
CA PRO A 452 -14.09 -5.84 -20.69
C PRO A 452 -13.32 -5.57 -19.38
N PRO A 453 -12.57 -6.55 -18.85
CA PRO A 453 -11.61 -6.30 -17.77
C PRO A 453 -10.67 -5.13 -18.11
N ARG A 454 -10.23 -4.35 -17.12
CA ARG A 454 -9.25 -3.27 -17.35
C ARG A 454 -7.96 -3.82 -17.95
N GLY A 455 -7.26 -2.98 -18.71
CA GLY A 455 -6.09 -3.39 -19.47
C GLY A 455 -6.38 -4.31 -20.66
N SER A 456 -7.64 -4.67 -20.95
CA SER A 456 -8.00 -5.41 -22.16
C SER A 456 -7.91 -4.57 -23.42
N PHE A 457 -7.89 -3.24 -23.29
CA PHE A 457 -7.78 -2.34 -24.43
C PHE A 457 -6.32 -2.10 -24.83
N ALA A 458 -6.15 -1.80 -26.12
CA ALA A 458 -4.93 -1.23 -26.67
C ALA A 458 -5.32 -0.01 -27.52
N ALA A 459 -4.57 1.07 -27.40
CA ALA A 459 -4.69 2.21 -28.29
C ALA A 459 -4.13 1.86 -29.68
N SER A 460 -3.08 1.03 -29.72
CA SER A 460 -2.41 0.64 -30.95
C SER A 460 -3.33 -0.07 -31.96
N SER A 461 -3.13 0.23 -33.25
CA SER A 461 -3.82 -0.40 -34.39
C SER A 461 -2.78 -1.00 -35.37
N PRO A 462 -2.88 -2.31 -35.71
CA PRO A 462 -3.80 -3.28 -35.11
C PRO A 462 -3.52 -3.50 -33.61
N ALA A 463 -4.55 -3.87 -32.85
CA ALA A 463 -4.37 -4.20 -31.45
C ALA A 463 -3.52 -5.47 -31.29
N PRO A 464 -2.71 -5.60 -30.21
CA PRO A 464 -1.99 -6.83 -29.91
C PRO A 464 -2.92 -8.02 -29.74
N ALA A 465 -2.41 -9.24 -29.96
CA ALA A 465 -3.18 -10.46 -29.76
C ALA A 465 -3.80 -10.52 -28.35
N GLY A 466 -5.10 -10.80 -28.27
CA GLY A 466 -5.85 -10.84 -27.02
C GLY A 466 -6.29 -9.47 -26.47
N LYS A 467 -5.99 -8.36 -27.16
CA LYS A 467 -6.47 -7.02 -26.81
C LYS A 467 -7.56 -6.56 -27.75
N ILE A 468 -8.40 -5.66 -27.24
CA ILE A 468 -9.46 -4.98 -27.99
C ILE A 468 -8.91 -3.63 -28.43
N ASN A 469 -9.03 -3.29 -29.72
CA ASN A 469 -8.67 -1.95 -30.17
C ASN A 469 -9.65 -0.93 -29.57
N LEU A 470 -9.12 0.01 -28.79
CA LEU A 470 -9.91 0.99 -28.06
C LEU A 470 -10.74 1.87 -29.02
N ASN A 471 -10.15 2.32 -30.12
CA ASN A 471 -10.85 3.15 -31.09
C ASN A 471 -11.96 2.41 -31.83
N GLU A 472 -11.77 1.14 -32.15
CA GLU A 472 -12.81 0.30 -32.73
C GLU A 472 -13.96 0.12 -31.72
N PHE A 473 -13.65 -0.19 -30.45
CA PHE A 473 -14.65 -0.31 -29.40
C PHE A 473 -15.48 0.97 -29.20
N LEU A 474 -14.81 2.14 -29.16
CA LEU A 474 -15.47 3.43 -28.98
C LEU A 474 -16.31 3.86 -30.21
N ARG A 475 -15.96 3.37 -31.40
CA ARG A 475 -16.65 3.72 -32.66
C ARG A 475 -17.70 2.70 -33.08
N ASP A 476 -17.75 1.55 -32.42
CA ASP A 476 -18.71 0.49 -32.67
C ASP A 476 -20.14 1.04 -32.61
N PRO A 477 -20.93 0.91 -33.70
CA PRO A 477 -22.34 1.30 -33.71
C PRO A 477 -23.15 0.70 -32.57
N ALA A 478 -22.83 -0.51 -32.10
CA ALA A 478 -23.50 -1.18 -30.99
C ALA A 478 -23.32 -0.45 -29.65
N HIS A 479 -22.19 0.23 -29.44
CA HIS A 479 -21.89 0.95 -28.19
C HIS A 479 -22.30 2.42 -28.22
N ARG A 480 -22.59 2.98 -29.40
CA ARG A 480 -22.79 4.43 -29.60
C ARG A 480 -23.90 5.02 -28.73
N ALA A 481 -25.02 4.31 -28.56
CA ALA A 481 -26.13 4.77 -27.72
C ALA A 481 -25.72 4.83 -26.25
N ALA A 482 -25.11 3.76 -25.73
CA ALA A 482 -24.64 3.70 -24.34
C ALA A 482 -23.57 4.76 -24.05
N LEU A 483 -22.57 4.92 -24.93
CA LEU A 483 -21.52 5.95 -24.79
C LEU A 483 -22.10 7.37 -24.76
N ARG A 484 -23.11 7.65 -25.58
CA ARG A 484 -23.81 8.95 -25.56
C ARG A 484 -24.58 9.15 -24.26
N ASP A 485 -25.31 8.13 -23.81
CA ASP A 485 -26.19 8.23 -22.64
C ASP A 485 -25.40 8.34 -21.33
N LEU A 486 -24.22 7.70 -21.27
CA LEU A 486 -23.25 7.83 -20.18
C LEU A 486 -22.69 9.25 -20.04
N ARG A 487 -22.64 10.01 -21.14
CA ARG A 487 -22.22 11.42 -21.14
C ARG A 487 -23.39 12.40 -21.02
N GLY A 488 -24.62 11.89 -20.98
CA GLY A 488 -25.80 12.71 -20.81
C GLY A 488 -25.69 13.54 -19.52
N GLY A 489 -25.86 14.84 -19.63
CA GLY A 489 -25.78 15.76 -18.47
C GLY A 489 -24.41 16.39 -18.21
N GLU A 490 -23.37 16.13 -19.03
CA GLU A 490 -22.09 16.86 -18.94
C GLU A 490 -22.26 18.38 -19.20
N ARG A 491 -23.23 18.76 -20.03
CA ARG A 491 -23.55 20.16 -20.35
C ARG A 491 -24.76 20.60 -19.51
N GLY A 492 -24.60 21.64 -18.71
CA GLY A 492 -25.73 22.30 -18.04
C GLY A 492 -25.77 22.21 -16.52
N VAL A 493 -24.76 21.61 -15.88
CA VAL A 493 -24.61 21.66 -14.42
C VAL A 493 -23.78 22.90 -14.05
N ALA A 494 -24.46 23.97 -13.65
CA ALA A 494 -23.83 25.23 -13.24
C ALA A 494 -23.74 25.37 -11.71
N ASN A 495 -24.50 24.59 -10.93
CA ASN A 495 -24.51 24.68 -9.48
C ASN A 495 -24.91 23.36 -8.77
N VAL A 496 -24.74 23.35 -7.45
CA VAL A 496 -25.02 22.19 -6.59
C VAL A 496 -26.48 21.75 -6.63
N GLY A 497 -27.43 22.70 -6.78
CA GLY A 497 -28.85 22.37 -6.88
C GLY A 497 -29.17 21.56 -8.14
N GLN A 498 -28.50 21.86 -9.26
CA GLN A 498 -28.61 21.09 -10.49
C GLN A 498 -27.90 19.73 -10.41
N LEU A 499 -26.79 19.62 -9.68
CA LEU A 499 -26.18 18.32 -9.39
C LEU A 499 -27.16 17.42 -8.64
N ALA A 500 -27.76 17.94 -7.57
CA ALA A 500 -28.71 17.20 -6.74
C ALA A 500 -29.91 16.71 -7.54
N SER A 501 -30.48 17.55 -8.42
CA SER A 501 -31.65 17.16 -9.22
C SER A 501 -31.33 16.14 -10.33
N LEU A 502 -30.06 16.02 -10.71
CA LEU A 502 -29.62 15.14 -11.80
C LEU A 502 -28.90 13.88 -11.31
N MET A 503 -28.56 13.77 -10.03
CA MET A 503 -27.72 12.68 -9.50
C MET A 503 -28.28 11.28 -9.84
N ASP A 504 -29.61 11.11 -9.82
CA ASP A 504 -30.25 9.82 -10.07
C ASP A 504 -30.39 9.47 -11.56
N SER A 505 -30.06 10.38 -12.47
CA SER A 505 -30.30 10.23 -13.92
C SER A 505 -29.11 10.55 -14.81
N SER A 506 -28.11 11.28 -14.30
CA SER A 506 -26.91 11.70 -15.03
C SER A 506 -25.67 11.04 -14.41
N PRO A 507 -24.95 10.16 -15.14
CA PRO A 507 -23.71 9.57 -14.64
C PRO A 507 -22.64 10.61 -14.26
N TYR A 508 -22.58 11.72 -14.99
CA TYR A 508 -21.73 12.86 -14.62
C TYR A 508 -22.11 13.42 -13.25
N ALA A 509 -23.40 13.75 -13.05
CA ALA A 509 -23.86 14.32 -11.78
C ALA A 509 -23.74 13.32 -10.63
N PHE A 510 -23.96 12.03 -10.90
CA PHE A 510 -23.77 10.95 -9.93
C PHE A 510 -22.31 10.88 -9.46
N VAL A 511 -21.35 10.86 -10.40
CA VAL A 511 -19.90 10.83 -10.11
C VAL A 511 -19.47 12.06 -9.30
N GLU A 512 -19.91 13.25 -9.69
CA GLU A 512 -19.66 14.51 -8.96
C GLU A 512 -20.27 14.50 -7.55
N TRP A 513 -21.55 14.14 -7.45
CA TRP A 513 -22.30 14.18 -6.20
C TRP A 513 -21.72 13.25 -5.14
N HIS A 514 -21.36 12.03 -5.55
CA HIS A 514 -20.74 11.02 -4.69
C HIS A 514 -19.21 11.18 -4.57
N ASN A 515 -18.64 12.21 -5.20
CA ASN A 515 -17.21 12.51 -5.18
C ASN A 515 -16.35 11.32 -5.63
N LEU A 516 -16.82 10.54 -6.61
CA LEU A 516 -16.16 9.28 -7.01
C LEU A 516 -14.77 9.53 -7.63
N LEU A 517 -14.40 10.79 -7.86
CA LEU A 517 -13.08 11.23 -8.32
C LEU A 517 -12.01 11.18 -7.21
N ASN A 518 -12.40 11.25 -5.95
CA ASN A 518 -11.48 11.15 -4.81
C ASN A 518 -11.65 9.76 -4.18
N ILE A 519 -11.24 8.71 -4.88
CA ILE A 519 -11.27 7.34 -4.35
C ILE A 519 -10.38 7.21 -3.10
N ASN A 520 -9.34 8.06 -2.98
CA ASN A 520 -8.31 7.91 -1.96
C ASN A 520 -8.35 8.94 -0.82
N ASP A 521 -9.27 9.92 -0.84
CA ASP A 521 -9.30 10.94 0.22
C ASP A 521 -10.71 11.52 0.46
N GLU A 522 -11.46 10.85 1.35
CA GLU A 522 -12.76 11.31 1.84
C GLU A 522 -12.65 12.44 2.88
N SER A 523 -11.43 12.75 3.34
CA SER A 523 -11.19 13.72 4.43
C SER A 523 -11.09 15.16 3.93
N LEU A 524 -10.90 15.38 2.63
CA LEU A 524 -10.85 16.72 2.06
C LEU A 524 -12.23 17.40 2.14
N PRO A 525 -12.33 18.60 2.75
CA PRO A 525 -13.53 19.43 2.69
C PRO A 525 -13.97 19.66 1.24
N ARG A 526 -15.28 19.79 0.99
CA ARG A 526 -15.85 20.10 -0.35
C ARG A 526 -15.20 21.30 -1.04
N SER A 527 -14.77 22.30 -0.26
CA SER A 527 -14.05 23.49 -0.74
C SER A 527 -12.62 23.21 -1.20
N GLN A 528 -12.05 22.06 -0.82
CA GLN A 528 -10.72 21.57 -1.20
C GLN A 528 -10.79 20.42 -2.22
N TRP A 529 -11.99 19.98 -2.60
CA TRP A 529 -12.16 19.06 -3.74
C TRP A 529 -11.53 19.76 -4.95
N ARG A 530 -10.55 19.10 -5.57
CA ARG A 530 -9.72 19.71 -6.62
C ARG A 530 -10.59 20.33 -7.72
N SER A 531 -10.07 21.38 -8.33
CA SER A 531 -10.66 22.20 -9.41
C SER A 531 -10.88 21.48 -10.75
N VAL A 532 -11.01 20.16 -10.76
CA VAL A 532 -11.03 19.33 -11.96
C VAL A 532 -12.40 18.66 -12.05
N SER A 533 -13.20 19.04 -13.04
CA SER A 533 -14.54 18.44 -13.23
C SER A 533 -14.44 16.94 -13.53
N ALA A 534 -15.51 16.20 -13.23
CA ALA A 534 -15.63 14.78 -13.47
C ALA A 534 -15.39 14.41 -14.93
N GLY A 535 -15.68 15.32 -15.87
CA GLY A 535 -15.34 15.14 -17.27
C GLY A 535 -13.83 15.11 -17.53
N ILE A 536 -13.07 15.99 -16.90
CA ILE A 536 -11.60 16.00 -17.03
C ILE A 536 -11.00 14.79 -16.29
N TYR A 537 -11.52 14.44 -15.12
CA TYR A 537 -11.00 13.30 -14.37
C TYR A 537 -11.30 11.95 -15.05
N SER A 538 -12.54 11.74 -15.50
CA SER A 538 -12.93 10.52 -16.21
C SER A 538 -12.15 10.35 -17.51
N HIS A 539 -11.76 11.46 -18.12
CA HIS A 539 -10.78 11.46 -19.20
C HIS A 539 -9.42 10.94 -18.74
N HIS A 540 -8.91 11.33 -17.56
CA HIS A 540 -7.63 10.83 -17.03
C HIS A 540 -7.56 9.34 -16.72
N LEU A 541 -8.69 8.65 -16.62
CA LEU A 541 -8.74 7.20 -16.42
C LEU A 541 -8.43 6.40 -17.68
N PHE A 542 -8.39 7.00 -18.88
CA PHE A 542 -8.05 6.25 -20.09
C PHE A 542 -6.67 5.61 -20.03
N VAL A 543 -5.75 6.22 -19.27
CA VAL A 543 -4.41 5.69 -19.03
C VAL A 543 -4.48 4.25 -18.48
N ALA A 544 -5.45 3.95 -17.62
CA ALA A 544 -5.66 2.61 -17.07
C ALA A 544 -6.15 1.60 -18.13
N GLU A 545 -6.83 2.08 -19.17
CA GLU A 545 -7.38 1.24 -20.22
C GLU A 545 -6.30 0.85 -21.23
N VAL A 546 -5.36 1.75 -21.49
CA VAL A 546 -4.23 1.55 -22.43
C VAL A 546 -2.92 1.24 -21.71
N GLY A 547 -2.96 0.93 -20.41
CA GLY A 547 -1.76 0.78 -19.57
C GLY A 547 -0.76 -0.21 -20.15
N ASP A 548 -1.25 -1.34 -20.69
CA ASP A 548 -0.42 -2.37 -21.33
C ASP A 548 0.42 -1.85 -22.49
N ASP A 549 -0.11 -0.91 -23.29
CA ASP A 549 0.62 -0.29 -24.42
C ASP A 549 1.80 0.56 -23.93
N LEU A 550 1.80 1.00 -22.66
CA LEU A 550 2.92 1.76 -22.10
C LEU A 550 4.11 0.85 -21.72
N PHE A 551 3.85 -0.46 -21.56
CA PHE A 551 4.82 -1.47 -21.16
C PHE A 551 5.18 -2.47 -22.28
N ARG A 552 4.62 -2.33 -23.48
CA ARG A 552 5.04 -3.03 -24.72
C ARG A 552 6.06 -2.23 -25.50
#